data_AF-V4UK24-F1
#
_entry.id   AF-V4UK24-F1
#
_cell.length_a   1.000
_cell.length_b   1.000
_cell.length_c   1.000
_cell.angle_alpha   90.00
_cell.angle_beta   90.00
_cell.angle_gamma   90.00
#
_symmetry.space_group_name_H-M   'P 1'
#
loop_
_entity.id
_entity.type
_entity.pdbx_description
1 polymer ?
#
loop_
_entity_poly.entity_id
_entity_poly.type
_entity_poly.pdbx_seq_one_letter_code
_entity_poly.pdbx_strand_id
1 'polypeptide(L)'
;MLEFECRFKNIPKPAYFNRWINLRVPFSKVFGDVRCNLKEAVELAGIVWHGRVHCGLDDSINIARLLAVIMQRGFKFSITKFFMPPQAITQDSVMTWNRHHQFLVPQPKSFKKVIRKPGPKCGIFFSGCGNWTPNKGACCNYFQWATT
;
A
#
# COMPACT_ATOMS: atom_id res chain seq x y z
N MET A 1 18.14 -1.96 2.32
CA MET A 1 18.40 -3.41 2.15
C MET A 1 17.57 -3.97 1.00
N LEU A 2 16.26 -4.23 1.16
CA LEU A 2 15.44 -4.88 0.10
C LEU A 2 15.45 -4.14 -1.25
N GLU A 3 15.22 -2.82 -1.25
CA GLU A 3 15.15 -2.07 -2.52
C GLU A 3 16.48 -2.06 -3.29
N PHE A 4 17.59 -1.96 -2.57
CA PHE A 4 18.92 -2.05 -3.16
C PHE A 4 19.16 -3.44 -3.75
N GLU A 5 18.80 -4.49 -3.02
CA GLU A 5 18.96 -5.87 -3.46
C GLU A 5 18.13 -6.19 -4.73
N CYS A 6 16.88 -5.72 -4.77
CA CYS A 6 16.02 -5.82 -5.95
C CYS A 6 16.65 -5.12 -7.16
N ARG A 7 17.19 -3.91 -6.99
CA ARG A 7 17.86 -3.17 -8.06
C ARG A 7 19.12 -3.89 -8.53
N PHE A 8 19.95 -4.36 -7.60
CA PHE A 8 21.18 -5.09 -7.90
C PHE A 8 20.92 -6.37 -8.69
N LYS A 9 19.86 -7.11 -8.33
CA LYS A 9 19.45 -8.35 -9.01
C LYS A 9 18.59 -8.12 -10.25
N ASN A 10 18.29 -6.85 -10.59
CA ASN A 10 17.39 -6.47 -11.67
C ASN A 10 16.00 -7.13 -11.56
N ILE A 11 15.48 -7.25 -10.33
CA ILE A 11 14.16 -7.81 -10.05
C ILE A 11 13.22 -6.65 -9.68
N PRO A 12 12.05 -6.52 -10.31
CA PRO A 12 11.09 -5.47 -9.95
C PRO A 12 10.59 -5.71 -8.52
N LYS A 13 10.74 -4.71 -7.64
CA LYS A 13 10.27 -4.78 -6.25
C LYS A 13 8.73 -4.84 -6.22
N PRO A 14 8.12 -5.92 -5.71
CA PRO A 14 6.67 -5.99 -5.64
C PRO A 14 6.06 -4.90 -4.74
N ALA A 15 4.91 -4.35 -5.14
CA ALA A 15 4.29 -3.20 -4.48
C ALA A 15 3.83 -3.48 -3.05
N TYR A 16 3.51 -4.72 -2.70
CA TYR A 16 3.09 -5.08 -1.34
C TYR A 16 4.22 -4.92 -0.31
N PHE A 17 5.49 -5.03 -0.72
CA PHE A 17 6.64 -4.73 0.16
C PHE A 17 6.80 -3.25 0.48
N ASN A 18 6.02 -2.37 -0.13
CA ASN A 18 6.01 -0.94 0.20
C ASN A 18 5.17 -0.64 1.44
N ARG A 19 4.56 -1.63 2.08
CA ARG A 19 3.74 -1.42 3.28
C ARG A 19 4.10 -2.49 4.31
N TRP A 20 4.37 -2.09 5.55
CA TRP A 20 4.69 -3.02 6.62
C TRP A 20 4.35 -2.47 8.00
N ILE A 21 4.36 -3.38 8.97
CA ILE A 21 4.22 -3.07 10.38
C ILE A 21 5.61 -2.91 10.95
N ASN A 22 5.92 -1.71 11.43
CA ASN A 22 7.09 -1.45 12.26
C ASN A 22 6.72 -1.79 13.70
N LEU A 23 7.15 -2.95 14.18
CA LEU A 23 6.80 -3.50 15.50
C LEU A 23 7.22 -2.59 16.67
N ARG A 24 8.14 -1.64 16.46
CA ARG A 24 8.49 -0.63 17.48
C ARG A 24 7.29 0.22 17.91
N VAL A 25 6.42 0.59 16.98
CA VAL A 25 5.24 1.43 17.27
C VAL A 25 4.26 0.74 18.23
N PRO A 26 3.77 -0.50 17.95
CA PRO A 26 2.90 -1.21 18.88
C PRO A 26 3.63 -1.63 20.15
N PHE A 27 4.93 -1.95 20.08
CA PHE A 27 5.73 -2.23 21.28
C PHE A 27 5.74 -1.03 22.23
N SER A 28 6.08 0.18 21.75
CA SER A 28 6.09 1.38 22.59
C SER A 28 4.70 1.70 23.18
N LYS A 29 3.62 1.36 22.47
CA LYS A 29 2.25 1.55 22.99
C LYS A 29 1.88 0.59 24.12
N VAL A 30 2.42 -0.62 24.12
CA VAL A 30 2.06 -1.66 25.11
C VAL A 30 3.05 -1.71 26.28
N PHE A 31 4.32 -1.41 26.04
CA PHE A 31 5.40 -1.52 27.03
C PHE A 31 5.98 -0.16 27.45
N GLY A 32 5.51 0.95 26.86
CA GLY A 32 6.06 2.28 27.04
C GLY A 32 7.20 2.58 26.07
N ASP A 33 7.52 3.87 25.88
CA ASP A 33 8.54 4.32 24.93
C ASP A 33 9.96 4.12 25.46
N VAL A 34 10.36 2.85 25.57
CA VAL A 34 11.68 2.45 26.06
C VAL A 34 12.63 2.30 24.88
N ARG A 35 13.77 3.00 24.94
CA ARG A 35 14.89 2.75 24.03
C ARG A 35 15.56 1.45 24.42
N CYS A 36 15.29 0.41 23.65
CA CYS A 36 15.86 -0.92 23.85
C CYS A 36 16.21 -1.59 22.52
N ASN A 37 17.13 -2.55 22.59
CA ASN A 37 17.42 -3.46 21.48
C ASN A 37 16.38 -4.60 21.41
N LEU A 38 16.47 -5.46 20.39
CA LEU A 38 15.49 -6.54 20.19
C LEU A 38 15.51 -7.54 21.36
N LYS A 39 16.69 -7.90 21.87
CA LYS A 39 16.82 -8.87 22.97
C LYS A 39 16.19 -8.33 24.25
N GLU A 40 16.49 -7.09 24.59
CA GLU A 40 15.88 -6.37 25.71
C GLU A 40 14.37 -6.27 25.55
N ALA A 41 13.86 -5.94 24.34
CA ALA A 41 12.42 -5.88 24.09
C ALA A 41 11.72 -7.23 24.30
N VAL A 42 12.36 -8.33 23.90
CA VAL A 42 11.87 -9.70 24.08
C VAL A 42 11.87 -10.07 25.57
N GLU A 43 12.94 -9.75 26.29
CA GLU A 43 13.05 -9.97 27.74
C GLU A 43 12.05 -9.12 28.54
N LEU A 44 11.84 -7.85 28.16
CA LEU A 44 10.82 -6.96 28.73
C LEU A 44 9.39 -7.49 28.53
N ALA A 45 9.17 -8.25 27.44
CA ALA A 45 7.90 -8.94 27.21
C ALA A 45 7.73 -10.21 28.04
N GLY A 46 8.73 -10.58 28.86
CA GLY A 46 8.75 -11.80 29.65
C GLY A 46 9.10 -13.05 28.84
N ILE A 47 9.72 -12.89 27.68
CA ILE A 47 10.09 -13.98 26.77
C ILE A 47 11.58 -14.27 26.91
N VAL A 48 11.93 -15.55 27.04
CA VAL A 48 13.34 -15.97 27.01
C VAL A 48 13.85 -15.93 25.58
N TRP A 49 15.00 -15.29 25.39
CA TRP A 49 15.67 -15.19 24.08
C TRP A 49 15.94 -16.58 23.47
N HIS A 50 15.62 -16.75 22.18
CA HIS A 50 15.90 -17.98 21.45
C HIS A 50 16.99 -17.77 20.39
N GLY A 51 17.93 -18.71 20.31
CA GLY A 51 18.95 -18.74 19.25
C GLY A 51 20.05 -17.70 19.42
N ARG A 52 20.75 -17.40 18.32
CA ARG A 52 21.92 -16.51 18.31
C ARG A 52 21.52 -15.07 17.99
N VAL A 53 22.09 -14.13 18.73
CA VAL A 53 21.93 -12.70 18.46
C VAL A 53 22.46 -12.40 17.05
N HIS A 54 21.72 -11.59 16.29
CA HIS A 54 22.03 -11.20 14.90
C HIS A 54 21.91 -12.33 13.86
N CYS A 55 21.32 -13.47 14.22
CA CYS A 55 20.89 -14.47 13.24
C CYS A 55 19.49 -14.09 12.74
N GLY A 56 19.34 -13.76 11.45
CA GLY A 56 18.07 -13.27 10.91
C GLY A 56 16.88 -14.22 11.11
N LEU A 57 17.12 -15.54 11.10
CA LEU A 57 16.08 -16.54 11.40
C LEU A 57 15.65 -16.49 12.86
N ASP A 58 16.61 -16.51 13.78
CA ASP A 58 16.34 -16.49 15.22
C ASP A 58 15.70 -15.16 15.64
N ASP A 59 16.17 -14.04 15.10
CA ASP A 59 15.58 -12.72 15.28
C ASP A 59 14.11 -12.72 14.80
N SER A 60 13.82 -13.32 13.64
CA SER A 60 12.44 -13.42 13.13
C SER A 60 11.53 -14.25 14.04
N ILE A 61 12.05 -15.35 14.61
CA ILE A 61 11.31 -16.19 15.56
C ILE A 61 11.01 -15.39 16.84
N ASN A 62 12.00 -14.68 17.39
CA ASN A 62 11.82 -13.87 18.58
C ASN A 62 10.85 -12.70 18.34
N ILE A 63 10.91 -12.05 17.17
CA ILE A 63 9.97 -11.01 16.76
C ILE A 63 8.54 -11.57 16.66
N ALA A 64 8.36 -12.77 16.10
CA ALA A 64 7.05 -13.41 16.00
C ALA A 64 6.45 -13.73 17.39
N ARG A 65 7.29 -14.18 18.34
CA ARG A 65 6.87 -14.41 19.73
C ARG A 65 6.48 -13.11 20.43
N LEU A 66 7.29 -12.06 20.27
CA LEU A 66 6.99 -10.73 20.81
C LEU A 66 5.67 -10.19 20.23
N LEU A 67 5.46 -10.33 18.93
CA LEU A 67 4.21 -9.98 18.25
C LEU A 67 3.01 -10.70 18.88
N ALA A 68 3.12 -12.01 19.12
CA ALA A 68 2.05 -12.79 19.73
C ALA A 68 1.68 -12.29 21.14
N VAL A 69 2.66 -11.93 21.97
CA VAL A 69 2.41 -11.35 23.30
C VAL A 69 1.70 -10.00 23.19
N ILE A 70 2.11 -9.14 22.25
CA ILE A 70 1.44 -7.85 22.02
C ILE A 70 -0.02 -8.06 21.57
N MET A 71 -0.28 -9.05 20.72
CA MET A 71 -1.65 -9.42 20.30
C MET A 71 -2.49 -9.92 21.49
N GLN A 72 -1.92 -10.77 22.34
CA GLN A 72 -2.60 -11.30 23.53
C GLN A 72 -2.97 -10.21 24.54
N ARG A 73 -2.21 -9.11 24.58
CA ARG A 73 -2.52 -7.91 25.37
C ARG A 73 -3.60 -7.01 24.74
N GLY A 74 -4.24 -7.46 23.66
CA GLY A 74 -5.39 -6.79 23.03
C GLY A 74 -5.02 -5.74 21.98
N PHE A 75 -3.75 -5.64 21.58
CA PHE A 75 -3.34 -4.66 20.58
C PHE A 75 -3.82 -5.04 19.17
N LYS A 76 -4.51 -4.12 18.49
CA LYS A 76 -4.97 -4.30 17.11
C LYS A 76 -3.95 -3.71 16.14
N PHE A 77 -3.36 -4.56 15.32
CA PHE A 77 -2.32 -4.17 14.37
C PHE A 77 -2.89 -3.51 13.11
N SER A 78 -2.16 -2.53 12.61
CA SER A 78 -2.39 -1.89 11.32
C SER A 78 -1.05 -1.55 10.68
N ILE A 79 -1.07 -1.29 9.37
CA ILE A 79 0.13 -0.85 8.64
C ILE A 79 0.61 0.47 9.26
N THR A 80 1.83 0.48 9.79
CA THR A 80 2.39 1.66 10.46
C THR A 80 3.33 2.45 9.55
N LYS A 81 3.92 1.81 8.53
CA LYS A 81 4.80 2.46 7.57
C LYS A 81 4.48 2.04 6.15
N PHE A 82 4.59 3.01 5.26
CA PHE A 82 4.48 2.84 3.83
C PHE A 82 5.58 3.64 3.14
N PHE A 83 6.23 3.05 2.13
CA PHE A 83 6.99 3.80 1.14
C PHE A 83 6.00 4.18 0.04
N MET A 84 5.67 5.46 -0.09
CA MET A 84 5.13 5.90 -1.38
C MET A 84 6.26 5.77 -2.40
N PRO A 85 6.07 5.07 -3.54
CA PRO A 85 6.91 5.35 -4.69
C PRO A 85 6.81 6.85 -4.98
N PRO A 86 7.83 7.51 -5.55
CA PRO A 86 7.69 8.87 -6.06
C PRO A 86 6.61 8.84 -7.15
N GLN A 87 5.36 9.03 -6.74
CA GLN A 87 4.23 9.28 -7.61
C GLN A 87 4.10 10.79 -7.52
N ALA A 88 4.31 11.43 -8.68
CA ALA A 88 4.05 12.82 -8.91
C ALA A 88 2.90 13.33 -8.04
N ILE A 89 3.16 14.41 -7.30
CA ILE A 89 2.12 15.24 -6.73
C ILE A 89 1.21 15.62 -7.90
N THR A 90 0.08 14.94 -8.01
CA THR A 90 -1.11 15.52 -8.60
C THR A 90 -2.17 15.34 -7.53
N GLN A 91 -2.42 16.42 -6.79
CA GLN A 91 -3.58 16.57 -5.94
C GLN A 91 -4.84 16.10 -6.69
N ASP A 92 -5.78 15.54 -5.94
CA ASP A 92 -7.13 15.11 -6.37
C ASP A 92 -7.30 13.62 -6.71
N SER A 93 -6.93 12.74 -5.78
CA SER A 93 -7.43 11.35 -5.76
C SER A 93 -8.45 11.15 -4.63
N VAL A 94 -9.75 11.24 -4.94
CA VAL A 94 -10.81 10.76 -4.06
C VAL A 94 -10.67 9.24 -3.93
N MET A 95 -10.28 8.77 -2.75
CA MET A 95 -10.19 7.34 -2.44
C MET A 95 -11.45 6.89 -1.71
N THR A 96 -12.11 5.83 -2.19
CA THR A 96 -13.26 5.20 -1.51
C THR A 96 -12.92 3.80 -1.02
N TRP A 97 -13.48 3.44 0.13
CA TRP A 97 -13.20 2.19 0.83
C TRP A 97 -14.09 1.05 0.33
N ASN A 98 -13.50 -0.01 -0.23
CA ASN A 98 -14.23 -1.19 -0.71
C ASN A 98 -14.41 -2.24 0.38
N ARG A 99 -15.66 -2.41 0.84
CA ARG A 99 -16.04 -3.26 1.97
C ARG A 99 -15.69 -4.75 1.80
N HIS A 100 -15.67 -5.27 0.57
CA HIS A 100 -15.50 -6.71 0.31
C HIS A 100 -14.04 -7.18 0.31
N HIS A 101 -13.09 -6.32 -0.06
CA HIS A 101 -11.70 -6.74 -0.25
C HIS A 101 -10.71 -6.06 0.70
N GLN A 102 -11.17 -5.17 1.59
CA GLN A 102 -10.33 -4.45 2.57
C GLN A 102 -9.07 -3.76 1.98
N PHE A 103 -9.08 -3.39 0.69
CA PHE A 103 -8.00 -2.63 0.04
C PHE A 103 -8.55 -1.47 -0.80
N LEU A 104 -7.72 -0.43 -0.93
CA LEU A 104 -7.99 0.74 -1.77
C LEU A 104 -7.77 0.36 -3.24
N VAL A 105 -8.81 0.50 -4.06
CA VAL A 105 -8.74 0.26 -5.51
C VAL A 105 -8.78 1.61 -6.23
N PRO A 106 -7.81 1.93 -7.11
CA PRO A 106 -7.91 3.09 -7.97
C PRO A 106 -9.06 2.89 -8.96
N GLN A 107 -10.04 3.79 -8.99
CA GLN A 107 -10.97 3.85 -10.12
C GLN A 107 -10.20 4.39 -11.34
N PRO A 108 -10.38 3.82 -12.55
CA PRO A 108 -9.87 4.44 -13.77
C PRO A 108 -10.50 5.84 -13.90
N LYS A 109 -9.65 6.87 -14.05
CA LYS A 109 -10.13 8.23 -14.27
C LYS A 109 -10.88 8.28 -15.60
N SER A 110 -12.21 8.31 -15.53
CA SER A 110 -13.06 8.59 -16.66
C SER A 110 -13.05 10.09 -16.94
N PHE A 111 -12.66 10.51 -18.14
CA PHE A 111 -12.85 11.90 -18.58
C PHE A 111 -14.22 12.01 -19.27
N LYS A 112 -14.97 13.07 -18.95
CA LYS A 112 -16.20 13.44 -19.68
C LYS A 112 -15.84 14.39 -20.80
N LYS A 113 -16.17 14.02 -22.04
CA LYS A 113 -15.96 14.88 -23.21
C LYS A 113 -17.23 14.97 -24.03
N VAL A 114 -17.46 16.15 -24.62
CA VAL A 114 -18.60 16.40 -25.52
C VAL A 114 -18.13 16.30 -26.96
N ILE A 115 -18.94 15.69 -27.83
CA ILE A 115 -18.63 15.65 -29.26
C ILE A 115 -19.02 16.99 -29.88
N ARG A 116 -18.04 17.69 -30.45
CA ARG A 116 -18.24 18.98 -31.14
C ARG A 116 -18.31 18.86 -32.67
N LYS A 117 -18.14 17.64 -33.21
CA LYS A 117 -18.23 17.42 -34.66
C LYS A 117 -19.71 17.43 -35.10
N PRO A 118 -20.06 18.12 -36.19
CA PRO A 118 -21.44 18.15 -36.70
C PRO A 118 -21.87 16.74 -37.11
N GLY A 119 -23.01 16.30 -36.58
CA GLY A 119 -23.56 14.97 -36.78
C GLY A 119 -24.59 14.59 -35.70
N PRO A 120 -25.24 13.42 -35.80
CA PRO A 120 -26.34 13.02 -34.93
C PRO A 120 -25.99 12.93 -33.43
N LYS A 121 -24.70 12.80 -33.11
CA LYS A 121 -24.19 12.74 -31.72
C LYS A 121 -23.48 14.02 -31.27
N CYS A 122 -23.58 15.11 -32.04
CA CYS A 122 -23.08 16.42 -31.64
C CYS A 122 -23.79 16.86 -30.35
N GLY A 123 -23.02 17.32 -29.36
CA GLY A 123 -23.54 17.72 -28.05
C GLY A 123 -23.71 16.59 -27.04
N ILE A 124 -23.53 15.32 -27.42
CA ILE A 124 -23.65 14.18 -26.49
C ILE A 124 -22.34 13.97 -25.73
N PHE A 125 -22.47 13.68 -24.42
CA PHE A 125 -21.36 13.35 -23.54
C PHE A 125 -21.00 11.88 -23.61
N PHE A 126 -19.70 11.59 -23.51
CA PHE A 126 -19.20 10.25 -23.28
C PHE A 126 -18.13 10.24 -22.19
N SER A 127 -17.93 9.07 -21.61
CA SER A 127 -16.99 8.75 -20.55
C SER A 127 -15.99 7.70 -21.03
N GLY A 128 -14.69 7.92 -20.82
CA GLY A 128 -13.63 6.99 -21.23
C GLY A 128 -12.33 7.15 -20.43
N CYS A 129 -11.45 6.16 -20.46
CA CYS A 129 -10.18 6.16 -19.70
C CYS A 129 -8.99 6.63 -20.57
N GLY A 130 -8.36 7.76 -20.21
CA GLY A 130 -7.03 8.22 -20.67
C GLY A 130 -6.83 8.59 -22.17
N ASN A 131 -6.09 9.69 -22.43
CA ASN A 131 -5.54 10.23 -23.69
C ASN A 131 -6.22 9.85 -25.03
N TRP A 132 -7.46 10.33 -25.22
CA TRP A 132 -8.13 10.32 -26.52
C TRP A 132 -7.61 11.46 -27.41
N THR A 133 -6.90 11.09 -28.48
CA THR A 133 -6.53 12.04 -29.55
C THR A 133 -7.33 11.72 -30.82
N PRO A 134 -7.80 12.74 -31.57
CA PRO A 134 -8.67 12.54 -32.73
C PRO A 134 -8.13 11.58 -33.80
N ASN A 135 -6.81 11.39 -33.86
CA ASN A 135 -6.12 10.60 -34.90
C ASN A 135 -5.68 9.21 -34.44
N LYS A 136 -5.70 8.88 -33.14
CA LYS A 136 -5.20 7.58 -32.64
C LYS A 136 -6.26 6.69 -31.97
N GLY A 137 -7.48 7.19 -31.78
CA GLY A 137 -8.51 6.44 -31.07
C GLY A 137 -8.22 6.30 -29.57
N ALA A 138 -9.06 5.54 -28.86
CA ALA A 138 -8.88 5.27 -27.43
C ALA A 138 -7.87 4.13 -27.22
N CYS A 139 -6.91 4.31 -26.31
CA CYS A 139 -5.96 3.25 -25.93
C CYS A 139 -6.56 2.19 -24.99
N CYS A 140 -7.85 2.27 -24.68
CA CYS A 140 -8.55 1.41 -23.72
C CYS A 140 -9.94 1.05 -24.25
N ASN A 141 -10.38 -0.19 -24.01
CA ASN A 141 -11.68 -0.71 -24.43
C ASN A 141 -12.85 -0.20 -23.57
N TYR A 142 -12.59 0.59 -22.52
CA TYR A 142 -13.62 1.17 -21.68
C TYR A 142 -14.14 2.49 -22.27
N PHE A 143 -15.35 2.43 -22.84
CA PHE A 143 -16.08 3.57 -23.40
C PHE A 143 -17.58 3.44 -23.10
N GLN A 144 -18.18 4.47 -22.53
CA GLN A 144 -19.60 4.50 -22.20
C GLN A 144 -20.24 5.82 -22.62
N TRP A 145 -21.35 5.76 -23.35
CA TRP A 145 -22.19 6.94 -23.61
C TRP A 145 -22.88 7.37 -22.33
N ALA A 146 -22.91 8.68 -22.05
CA ALA A 146 -23.80 9.18 -21.02
C ALA A 146 -25.23 9.04 -21.54
N THR A 147 -26.04 8.22 -20.88
CA THR A 147 -27.49 8.27 -21.02
C THR A 147 -27.99 9.60 -20.45
N THR A 148 -28.89 10.25 -21.18
CA THR A 148 -29.58 11.49 -20.79
C THR A 148 -30.27 11.35 -19.43
#